data_AF-A0A9E6WEG1-F1
#
_entry.id   AF-A0A9E6WEG1-F1
#
_cell.length_a   1.000
_cell.length_b   1.000
_cell.length_c   1.000
_cell.angle_alpha   90.00
_cell.angle_beta   90.00
_cell.angle_gamma   90.00
#
_symmetry.space_group_name_H-M   'P 1'
#
loop_
_entity.id
_entity.type
_entity.pdbx_description
1 polymer ?
#
loop_
_entity_poly.entity_id
_entity_poly.type
_entity_poly.pdbx_seq_one_letter_code
_entity_poly.pdbx_strand_id
1 'polypeptide(L)' 'MNEIPENDQRVDLKDLSPDALVEFLSGMGKEKFRAVQILRWIYQRNVTDFSAMTDL' A
#
# COMPACT_ATOMS: atom_id res chain seq x y z
N MET A 1 27.63 -1.95 6.32
CA MET A 1 26.72 -3.06 6.66
C MET A 1 25.34 -2.45 6.78
N ASN A 2 24.45 -2.70 5.82
CA ASN A 2 23.04 -2.40 6.01
C ASN A 2 22.40 -3.72 6.44
N GLU A 3 21.99 -3.78 7.70
CA GLU A 3 21.24 -4.90 8.26
C GLU A 3 19.87 -4.92 7.55
N ILE A 4 19.71 -5.86 6.62
CA ILE A 4 18.38 -6.17 6.07
C ILE A 4 17.70 -6.99 7.16
N PRO A 5 16.57 -6.54 7.75
CA PRO A 5 15.91 -7.32 8.79
C PRO A 5 15.45 -8.64 8.18
N GLU A 6 15.94 -9.77 8.69
CA GLU A 6 15.66 -11.12 8.17
C GLU A 6 14.17 -11.55 8.29
N ASN A 7 13.27 -10.69 8.79
CA ASN A 7 11.88 -11.07 9.04
C ASN A 7 10.88 -9.89 8.90
N ASP A 8 10.99 -9.12 7.82
CA ASP A 8 9.93 -8.16 7.50
C ASP A 8 8.71 -8.88 6.91
N GLN A 9 7.70 -9.14 7.75
CA GLN A 9 6.45 -9.76 7.34
C GLN A 9 5.45 -8.78 6.70
N ARG A 10 5.87 -7.53 6.43
CA ARG A 10 5.03 -6.53 5.78
C ARG A 10 4.87 -6.86 4.29
N VAL A 11 3.67 -6.60 3.78
CA VAL A 11 3.36 -6.70 2.36
C VAL A 11 3.83 -5.42 1.67
N ASP A 12 4.66 -5.53 0.64
CA ASP A 12 4.95 -4.40 -0.24
C ASP A 12 3.76 -4.14 -1.17
N LEU A 13 3.13 -2.98 -1.03
CA LEU A 13 1.97 -2.61 -1.85
C LEU A 13 2.34 -2.37 -3.32
N LYS A 14 3.61 -2.16 -3.65
CA LYS A 14 4.07 -2.02 -5.04
C LYS A 14 4.13 -3.35 -5.78
N ASP A 15 4.26 -4.46 -5.04
CA ASP A 15 4.26 -5.81 -5.61
C ASP A 15 2.83 -6.33 -5.87
N LEU A 16 1.82 -5.65 -5.33
CA LEU A 16 0.42 -5.99 -5.57
C LEU A 16 -0.07 -5.38 -6.88
N SER A 17 -0.75 -6.21 -7.68
CA SER A 17 -1.59 -5.71 -8.76
C SER A 17 -2.75 -4.87 -8.18
N PRO A 18 -3.38 -3.99 -8.98
CA PRO A 18 -4.53 -3.22 -8.50
C PRO A 18 -5.64 -4.09 -7.90
N ASP A 19 -5.95 -5.23 -8.52
CA ASP A 19 -6.97 -6.15 -8.04
C ASP A 19 -6.54 -6.85 -6.74
N ALA A 20 -5.28 -7.28 -6.64
CA ALA A 20 -4.73 -7.88 -5.42
C ALA A 20 -4.73 -6.89 -4.25
N LEU A 21 -4.45 -5.60 -4.50
CA LEU A 21 -4.55 -4.55 -3.48
C LEU A 21 -6.01 -4.35 -3.03
N VAL A 22 -6.97 -4.38 -3.94
CA VAL A 22 -8.40 -4.31 -3.59
C VAL A 22 -8.82 -5.48 -2.70
N GLU A 23 -8.42 -6.70 -3.05
CA GLU A 23 -8.71 -7.90 -2.25
C GLU A 23 -8.05 -7.83 -0.87
N PHE A 24 -6.77 -7.46 -0.83
CA PHE A 24 -6.01 -7.27 0.41
C PHE A 24 -6.69 -6.27 1.35
N LEU A 25 -7.09 -5.10 0.82
CA LEU A 25 -7.80 -4.08 1.59
C LEU A 25 -9.21 -4.53 2.01
N SER A 26 -9.93 -5.24 1.14
CA SER A 26 -11.26 -5.78 1.44
C SER A 26 -11.21 -6.83 2.57
N GLY A 27 -10.16 -7.66 2.61
CA GLY A 27 -9.90 -8.61 3.70
C GLY A 27 -9.68 -7.92 5.05
N MET A 28 -9.28 -6.65 5.05
CA MET A 28 -9.18 -5.78 6.23
C MET A 28 -10.44 -4.95 6.50
N GLY A 29 -11.55 -5.19 5.78
CA GLY A 29 -12.80 -4.45 5.91
C GLY A 29 -12.73 -3.03 5.34
N LYS A 30 -11.80 -2.75 4.42
CA LYS A 30 -11.69 -1.44 3.76
C LYS A 30 -12.41 -1.43 2.42
N GLU A 31 -12.94 -0.26 2.08
CA GLU A 31 -13.67 -0.02 0.84
C GLU A 31 -12.76 -0.10 -0.39
N LYS A 32 -13.28 -0.63 -1.50
CA LYS A 32 -12.51 -0.85 -2.75
C LYS A 32 -11.85 0.42 -3.29
N PHE A 33 -12.51 1.58 -3.12
CA PHE A 33 -11.98 2.85 -3.60
C PHE A 33 -10.68 3.27 -2.88
N ARG A 34 -10.42 2.75 -1.68
CA ARG A 34 -9.17 3.01 -0.94
C ARG A 34 -7.95 2.48 -1.68
N ALA A 35 -8.07 1.37 -2.42
CA ALA A 35 -7.00 0.87 -3.26
C ALA A 35 -6.58 1.92 -4.30
N VAL A 36 -7.55 2.49 -5.01
CA VAL A 36 -7.31 3.51 -6.04
C VAL A 36 -6.65 4.76 -5.47
N GLN A 37 -7.05 5.19 -4.26
CA GLN A 37 -6.40 6.31 -3.58
C GLN A 37 -4.94 6.00 -3.25
N ILE A 38 -4.67 4.85 -2.62
CA ILE A 38 -3.31 4.41 -2.30
C ILE A 38 -2.43 4.35 -3.55
N LEU A 39 -2.91 3.71 -4.62
CA LEU A 39 -2.17 3.61 -5.88
C LEU A 39 -1.85 4.97 -6.48
N ARG A 40 -2.78 5.93 -6.39
CA ARG A 40 -2.56 7.30 -6.84
C ARG A 40 -1.42 7.96 -6.06
N TRP A 41 -1.40 7.82 -4.75
CA TRP A 41 -0.34 8.38 -3.90
C TRP A 41 1.03 7.75 -4.17
N ILE A 42 1.07 6.43 -4.31
CA ILE A 42 2.31 5.71 -4.58
C ILE A 42 2.85 6.06 -5.97
N TYR A 43 2.05 5.92 -7.03
CA TYR A 43 2.55 6.04 -8.41
C TYR A 43 2.59 7.45 -8.96
N GLN A 44 1.64 8.32 -8.59
CA GLN A 44 1.61 9.70 -9.12
C GLN A 44 2.38 10.67 -8.24
N ARG A 45 2.46 10.41 -6.94
CA ARG A 45 3.05 11.33 -5.96
C ARG A 45 4.32 10.77 -5.31
N ASN A 46 4.72 9.53 -5.62
CA ASN A 46 5.87 8.86 -5.02
C ASN A 46 5.87 8.88 -3.48
N VAL A 47 4.67 8.86 -2.88
CA VAL A 47 4.52 8.87 -1.42
C VAL A 47 4.59 7.44 -0.90
N THR A 48 5.48 7.23 0.08
CA THR A 48 5.71 5.93 0.74
C THR A 48 5.26 5.92 2.20
N ASP A 49 4.69 7.01 2.69
CA ASP A 49 4.17 7.15 4.06
C ASP A 49 2.65 7.40 4.02
N PHE A 50 1.88 6.54 4.69
CA PHE A 50 0.43 6.70 4.80
C PHE A 50 0.03 7.97 5.53
N SER A 51 0.85 8.47 6.47
CA SER A 51 0.55 9.71 7.20
C SER A 51 0.51 10.95 6.29
N ALA A 52 1.22 10.89 5.16
CA ALA A 52 1.24 11.94 4.15
C ALA A 52 0.04 11.86 3.18
N MET A 53 -0.74 10.77 3.21
CA MET A 53 -1.90 10.59 2.35
C MET A 53 -3.15 11.20 3.01
N THR A 54 -3.32 12.51 2.85
CA THR A 54 -4.30 13.32 3.62
C THR A 54 -5.78 12.95 3.41
N ASP A 55 -6.12 12.18 2.37
CA ASP A 55 -7.49 11.81 1.99
C ASP A 55 -7.79 10.30 2.19
N LEU A 56 -6.95 9.59 2.93
CA LEU A 56 -7.07 8.15 3.19
C LEU A 56 -8.02 7.78 4.34
#